data_AF-A0A8W8ISD6-F1
#
_entry.id   AF-A0A8W8ISD6-F1
#
_cell.length_a   1.000
_cell.length_b   1.000
_cell.length_c   1.000
_cell.angle_alpha   90.00
_cell.angle_beta   90.00
_cell.angle_gamma   90.00
#
_symmetry.space_group_name_H-M   'P 1'
#
loop_
_entity.id
_entity.type
_entity.pdbx_description
1 polymer ?
#
loop_
_entity_poly.entity_id
_entity_poly.type
_entity_poly.pdbx_seq_one_letter_code
_entity_poly.pdbx_strand_id
1 'polypeptide(L)'
;VGFGPNFYKQIGGKPKEDYNYPHRKGNLGEMPSSGGDVFIHAKCNTPSKLFELAQVVMKNMPANSVESFEDVYSFVYKNGRDLSGFIDGTENAADEESRQNIAVDKETGGSYVITQKWIHDLQVIDKEKDKTLESWVGRSRPDSTELSRKSITSHVARMTGGNSWQQAKPVEIVRQSMPFGSLSSEAGLFFIGYAASPMNFEFMLDRMVGARDDSNCDDIMRLSKNIKGTYWYFPGADELKKFA
;
A
#
# COMPACT_ATOMS: atom_id res chain seq x y z
N VAL A 1 -3.85 -6.52 -13.85
CA VAL A 1 -4.72 -7.41 -13.05
C VAL A 1 -3.80 -8.26 -12.20
N GLY A 2 -4.06 -8.34 -10.91
CA GLY A 2 -3.29 -9.16 -9.98
C GLY A 2 -4.12 -10.32 -9.48
N PHE A 3 -3.44 -11.36 -9.03
CA PHE A 3 -4.06 -12.58 -8.50
C PHE A 3 -3.56 -12.86 -7.09
N GLY A 4 -4.45 -13.35 -6.23
CA GLY A 4 -4.08 -13.84 -4.91
C GLY A 4 -3.32 -15.17 -4.99
N PRO A 5 -2.55 -15.54 -3.95
CA PRO A 5 -1.65 -16.70 -3.99
C PRO A 5 -2.37 -18.02 -4.26
N ASN A 6 -3.58 -18.19 -3.71
CA ASN A 6 -4.36 -19.40 -3.89
C ASN A 6 -4.94 -19.49 -5.31
N PHE A 7 -5.64 -18.45 -5.75
CA PHE A 7 -6.25 -18.42 -7.08
C PHE A 7 -5.22 -18.50 -8.20
N TYR A 8 -4.08 -17.81 -8.06
CA TYR A 8 -3.00 -17.87 -9.04
C TYR A 8 -2.47 -19.29 -9.24
N LYS A 9 -2.28 -20.05 -8.15
CA LYS A 9 -1.90 -21.45 -8.20
C LYS A 9 -3.00 -22.32 -8.84
N GLN A 10 -4.27 -22.05 -8.56
CA GLN A 10 -5.41 -22.79 -9.14
C GLN A 10 -5.49 -22.65 -10.66
N ILE A 11 -5.21 -21.47 -11.21
CA ILE A 11 -5.20 -21.23 -12.66
C ILE A 11 -3.88 -21.67 -13.33
N GLY A 12 -3.00 -22.38 -12.61
CA GLY A 12 -1.74 -22.90 -13.13
C GLY A 12 -0.57 -21.92 -13.11
N GLY A 13 -0.76 -20.75 -12.50
CA GLY A 13 0.29 -19.75 -12.28
C GLY A 13 1.38 -20.26 -11.33
N LYS A 14 2.63 -19.88 -11.62
CA LYS A 14 3.80 -20.27 -10.84
C LYS A 14 4.61 -19.01 -10.52
N PRO A 15 4.34 -18.35 -9.38
CA PRO A 15 5.09 -17.18 -9.01
C PRO A 15 6.53 -17.58 -8.70
N LYS A 16 7.47 -16.66 -8.94
CA LYS A 16 8.89 -16.90 -8.65
C LYS A 16 9.17 -17.01 -7.14
N GLU A 17 8.43 -16.24 -6.34
CA GLU A 17 8.50 -16.22 -4.88
C GLU A 17 7.09 -16.41 -4.30
N ASP A 18 7.00 -17.06 -3.14
CA ASP A 18 5.74 -17.13 -2.40
C ASP A 18 5.37 -15.75 -1.84
N TYR A 19 4.10 -15.37 -1.95
CA TYR A 19 3.59 -14.06 -1.57
C TYR A 19 2.36 -14.16 -0.66
N ASN A 20 2.43 -14.99 0.37
CA ASN A 20 1.36 -15.08 1.36
C ASN A 20 1.39 -13.86 2.28
N TYR A 21 0.24 -13.23 2.52
CA TYR A 21 0.12 -12.11 3.46
C TYR A 21 -0.19 -12.63 4.86
N PRO A 22 0.77 -12.62 5.81
CA PRO A 22 0.49 -13.06 7.17
C PRO A 22 -0.24 -11.96 7.95
N HIS A 23 -1.13 -12.38 8.85
CA HIS A 23 -1.66 -11.48 9.86
C HIS A 23 -0.52 -11.04 10.79
N ARG A 24 -0.31 -9.73 10.91
CA ARG A 24 0.64 -9.13 11.85
C ARG A 24 -0.08 -8.35 12.94
N LYS A 25 0.45 -8.40 14.16
CA LYS A 25 -0.12 -7.68 15.30
C LYS A 25 0.99 -7.10 16.19
N GLY A 26 0.81 -5.85 16.58
CA GLY A 26 1.67 -5.12 17.49
C GLY A 26 0.86 -4.33 18.53
N ASN A 27 1.56 -3.56 19.35
CA ASN A 27 0.93 -2.81 20.45
C ASN A 27 0.03 -1.65 19.97
N LEU A 28 0.27 -1.11 18.78
CA LEU A 28 -0.49 0.02 18.22
C LEU A 28 -1.56 -0.40 17.22
N GLY A 29 -1.67 -1.70 16.90
CA GLY A 29 -2.69 -2.20 16.00
C GLY A 29 -2.28 -3.49 15.31
N GLU A 30 -3.08 -3.89 14.33
CA GLU A 30 -2.89 -5.13 13.58
C GLU A 30 -3.04 -4.88 12.07
N MET A 31 -2.62 -5.86 11.30
CA MET A 31 -2.69 -5.88 9.84
C MET A 31 -3.30 -7.24 9.43
N PRO A 32 -4.64 -7.35 9.39
CA PRO A 32 -5.32 -8.62 9.12
C PRO A 32 -5.08 -9.09 7.69
N SER A 33 -5.05 -10.40 7.51
CA SER A 33 -5.04 -11.03 6.19
C SER A 33 -6.48 -11.20 5.70
N SER A 34 -6.88 -10.41 4.70
CA SER A 34 -8.25 -10.45 4.14
C SER A 34 -8.40 -11.40 2.95
N GLY A 35 -7.29 -11.85 2.36
CA GLY A 35 -7.32 -12.70 1.17
C GLY A 35 -7.91 -12.00 -0.07
N GLY A 36 -8.32 -12.81 -1.04
CA GLY A 36 -8.89 -12.37 -2.31
C GLY A 36 -8.24 -13.04 -3.51
N ASP A 37 -9.02 -13.24 -4.57
CA ASP A 37 -8.60 -14.03 -5.73
C ASP A 37 -8.09 -13.18 -6.89
N VAL A 38 -8.79 -12.08 -7.18
CA VAL A 38 -8.49 -11.16 -8.29
C VAL A 38 -8.52 -9.72 -7.79
N PHE A 39 -7.52 -8.94 -8.19
CA PHE A 39 -7.45 -7.51 -7.95
C PHE A 39 -7.26 -6.73 -9.26
N ILE A 40 -8.08 -5.71 -9.45
CA ILE A 40 -8.00 -4.81 -10.60
C ILE A 40 -7.70 -3.41 -10.09
N HIS A 41 -6.46 -2.97 -10.29
CA HIS A 41 -6.07 -1.58 -10.11
C HIS A 41 -6.21 -0.83 -11.43
N ALA A 42 -7.08 0.17 -11.48
CA ALA A 42 -7.30 1.02 -12.65
C ALA A 42 -7.19 2.50 -12.27
N LYS A 43 -6.62 3.31 -13.18
CA LYS A 43 -6.43 4.75 -12.98
C LYS A 43 -6.98 5.50 -14.17
N CYS A 44 -7.72 6.58 -13.93
CA CYS A 44 -8.23 7.47 -14.95
C CYS A 44 -8.45 8.85 -14.36
N ASN A 45 -8.22 9.90 -15.15
CA ASN A 45 -8.56 11.28 -14.76
C ASN A 45 -10.08 11.55 -14.84
N THR A 46 -10.87 10.59 -15.30
CA THR A 46 -12.33 10.67 -15.41
C THR A 46 -12.97 9.56 -14.57
N PRO A 47 -13.44 9.84 -13.35
CA PRO A 47 -13.96 8.82 -12.43
C PRO A 47 -15.11 7.98 -13.01
N SER A 48 -16.01 8.57 -13.80
CA SER A 48 -17.11 7.83 -14.42
C SER A 48 -16.64 6.69 -15.34
N LYS A 49 -15.50 6.86 -16.02
CA LYS A 49 -14.92 5.80 -16.86
C LYS A 49 -14.41 4.62 -16.05
N LEU A 50 -13.97 4.84 -14.81
CA LEU A 50 -13.58 3.76 -13.90
C LEU A 50 -14.81 2.97 -13.44
N PHE A 51 -15.91 3.66 -13.15
CA PHE A 51 -17.18 3.03 -12.82
C PHE A 51 -17.71 2.19 -13.99
N GLU A 52 -17.72 2.74 -15.21
CA GLU A 52 -18.10 2.01 -16.42
C GLU A 52 -17.20 0.79 -16.67
N LEU A 53 -15.88 0.92 -16.46
CA LEU A 53 -14.95 -0.20 -16.54
C LEU A 53 -15.33 -1.31 -15.54
N ALA A 54 -15.60 -0.96 -14.28
CA ALA A 54 -16.01 -1.93 -13.27
C ALA A 54 -17.32 -2.64 -13.66
N GLN A 55 -18.31 -1.92 -14.22
CA GLN A 55 -19.54 -2.52 -14.73
C GLN A 55 -19.27 -3.51 -15.87
N VAL A 56 -18.40 -3.14 -16.83
CA VAL A 56 -18.03 -4.02 -17.94
C VAL A 56 -17.30 -5.27 -17.44
N VAL A 57 -16.36 -5.13 -16.51
CA VAL A 57 -15.66 -6.27 -15.91
C VAL A 57 -16.67 -7.22 -15.27
N MET A 58 -17.53 -6.73 -14.37
CA MET A 58 -18.49 -7.56 -13.66
C MET A 58 -19.51 -8.22 -14.59
N LYS A 59 -19.97 -7.51 -15.63
CA LYS A 59 -20.89 -8.06 -16.64
C LYS A 59 -20.27 -9.21 -17.43
N ASN A 60 -18.95 -9.22 -17.63
CA ASN A 60 -18.24 -10.25 -18.40
C ASN A 60 -17.68 -11.38 -17.54
N MET A 61 -17.83 -11.33 -16.21
CA MET A 61 -17.47 -12.46 -15.36
C MET A 61 -18.41 -13.65 -15.64
N PRO A 62 -17.91 -14.89 -15.65
CA PRO A 62 -18.76 -16.06 -15.79
C PRO A 62 -19.88 -16.09 -14.72
N ALA A 63 -21.05 -16.59 -15.10
CA ALA A 63 -22.18 -16.65 -14.18
C ALA A 63 -21.81 -17.43 -12.91
N ASN A 64 -22.11 -16.84 -11.75
CA ASN A 64 -21.81 -17.41 -10.42
C ASN A 64 -20.31 -17.62 -10.12
N SER A 65 -19.39 -17.01 -10.86
CA SER A 65 -17.95 -17.13 -10.56
C SER A 65 -17.43 -16.12 -9.53
N VAL A 66 -18.23 -15.12 -9.16
CA VAL A 66 -17.86 -14.11 -8.16
C VAL A 66 -18.75 -14.30 -6.94
N GLU A 67 -18.16 -14.73 -5.83
CA GLU A 67 -18.86 -14.86 -4.54
C GLU A 67 -19.16 -13.49 -3.94
N SER A 68 -18.18 -12.59 -3.95
CA SER A 68 -18.32 -11.21 -3.50
C SER A 68 -17.24 -10.33 -4.13
N PHE A 69 -17.46 -9.02 -4.15
CA PHE A 69 -16.44 -8.05 -4.55
C PHE A 69 -16.60 -6.75 -3.77
N GLU A 70 -15.54 -5.97 -3.71
CA GLU A 70 -15.51 -4.62 -3.17
C GLU A 70 -14.89 -3.69 -4.22
N ASP A 71 -15.48 -2.53 -4.44
CA ASP A 71 -14.88 -1.44 -5.18
C ASP A 71 -14.45 -0.30 -4.24
N VAL A 72 -13.28 0.28 -4.51
CA VAL A 72 -12.73 1.40 -3.76
C VAL A 72 -12.41 2.52 -4.73
N TYR A 73 -13.20 3.60 -4.66
CA TYR A 73 -12.93 4.81 -5.43
C TYR A 73 -12.05 5.74 -4.61
N SER A 74 -10.84 5.94 -5.10
CA SER A 74 -9.88 6.86 -4.52
C SER A 74 -9.83 8.17 -5.29
N PHE A 75 -9.29 9.21 -4.66
CA PHE A 75 -9.18 10.53 -5.24
C PHE A 75 -7.86 11.21 -4.88
N VAL A 76 -7.38 12.07 -5.78
CA VAL A 76 -6.26 12.96 -5.48
C VAL A 76 -6.74 14.04 -4.52
N TYR A 77 -6.13 14.13 -3.35
CA TYR A 77 -6.49 15.13 -2.36
C TYR A 77 -5.43 16.23 -2.30
N LYS A 78 -5.86 17.47 -2.56
CA LYS A 78 -4.97 18.64 -2.66
C LYS A 78 -3.79 18.33 -3.61
N ASN A 79 -2.60 18.83 -3.32
CA ASN A 79 -1.40 18.62 -4.12
C ASN A 79 -0.70 17.28 -3.80
N GLY A 80 -1.42 16.16 -3.93
CA GLY A 80 -0.88 14.82 -3.65
C GLY A 80 -0.73 14.50 -2.16
N ARG A 81 -1.66 15.00 -1.34
CA ARG A 81 -1.66 14.75 0.10
C ARG A 81 -2.53 13.55 0.46
N ASP A 82 -2.16 12.89 1.54
CA ASP A 82 -3.04 12.04 2.30
C ASP A 82 -4.09 12.87 3.10
N LEU A 83 -5.16 12.25 3.59
CA LEU A 83 -6.16 12.92 4.43
C LEU A 83 -5.61 13.37 5.80
N SER A 84 -4.51 12.78 6.29
CA SER A 84 -3.73 13.34 7.41
C SER A 84 -3.15 14.73 7.11
N GLY A 85 -3.09 15.10 5.83
CA GLY A 85 -2.53 16.36 5.36
C GLY A 85 -1.03 16.30 5.09
N PHE A 86 -0.36 15.17 5.23
CA PHE A 86 1.02 15.00 4.76
C PHE A 86 1.06 14.72 3.26
N ILE A 87 2.13 15.15 2.58
CA ILE A 87 2.34 14.78 1.18
C ILE A 87 2.69 13.30 1.14
N ASP A 88 1.96 12.53 0.33
CA ASP A 88 2.24 11.12 0.13
C ASP A 88 2.96 10.91 -1.20
N GLY A 89 3.88 9.94 -1.26
CA GLY A 89 4.67 9.65 -2.45
C GLY A 89 5.99 10.44 -2.60
N THR A 90 6.36 11.32 -1.65
CA THR A 90 7.59 12.14 -1.74
C THR A 90 8.86 11.31 -2.02
N GLU A 91 8.96 10.13 -1.43
CA GLU A 91 10.13 9.24 -1.52
C GLU A 91 10.02 8.16 -2.62
N ASN A 92 8.97 8.18 -3.44
CA ASN A 92 8.98 7.35 -4.65
C ASN A 92 10.08 7.85 -5.59
N ALA A 93 10.71 6.94 -6.33
CA ALA A 93 11.63 7.32 -7.41
C ALA A 93 10.97 8.35 -8.34
N ALA A 94 11.71 9.36 -8.75
CA ALA A 94 11.17 10.50 -9.50
C ALA A 94 10.87 10.14 -10.95
N ASP A 95 11.77 9.39 -11.57
CA ASP A 95 11.68 8.95 -12.96
C ASP A 95 11.06 7.56 -13.09
N GLU A 96 10.54 7.30 -14.29
CA GLU A 96 9.81 6.08 -14.61
C GLU A 96 10.74 4.85 -14.69
N GLU A 97 11.98 5.01 -15.14
CA GLU A 97 12.93 3.91 -15.28
C GLU A 97 13.31 3.33 -13.91
N SER A 98 13.64 4.17 -12.95
CA SER A 98 13.90 3.76 -11.56
C SER A 98 12.67 3.12 -10.93
N ARG A 99 11.46 3.64 -11.19
CA ARG A 99 10.22 2.99 -10.71
C ARG A 99 10.05 1.59 -11.26
N GLN A 100 10.26 1.41 -12.57
CA GLN A 100 10.17 0.09 -13.20
C GLN A 100 11.23 -0.87 -12.64
N ASN A 101 12.47 -0.41 -12.47
CA ASN A 101 13.54 -1.21 -11.88
C ASN A 101 13.23 -1.67 -10.43
N ILE A 102 12.52 -0.86 -9.64
CA ILE A 102 12.09 -1.21 -8.28
C ILE A 102 10.87 -2.15 -8.29
N ALA A 103 9.90 -1.87 -9.16
CA ALA A 103 8.59 -2.50 -9.13
C ALA A 103 8.51 -3.83 -9.89
N VAL A 104 9.33 -4.04 -10.92
CA VAL A 104 9.17 -5.14 -11.87
C VAL A 104 10.32 -6.15 -11.75
N ASP A 105 9.97 -7.42 -11.60
CA ASP A 105 10.95 -8.51 -11.70
C ASP A 105 11.40 -8.67 -13.16
N LYS A 106 12.72 -8.58 -13.38
CA LYS A 106 13.32 -8.53 -14.72
C LYS A 106 13.21 -9.84 -15.51
N GLU A 107 12.92 -10.94 -14.84
CA GLU A 107 12.85 -12.27 -15.47
C GLU A 107 11.42 -12.57 -15.93
N THR A 108 10.44 -12.32 -15.07
CA THR A 108 9.03 -12.62 -15.31
C THR A 108 8.29 -11.45 -15.97
N GLY A 109 8.81 -10.22 -15.83
CA GLY A 109 8.09 -8.99 -16.18
C GLY A 109 6.89 -8.71 -15.27
N GLY A 110 6.74 -9.47 -14.18
CA GLY A 110 5.66 -9.31 -13.21
C GLY A 110 6.04 -8.41 -12.04
N SER A 111 5.08 -8.20 -11.13
CA SER A 111 5.26 -7.39 -9.93
C SER A 111 4.48 -7.98 -8.77
N TYR A 112 5.06 -7.93 -7.57
CA TYR A 112 4.36 -8.21 -6.34
C TYR A 112 3.74 -6.92 -5.82
N VAL A 113 2.49 -7.01 -5.39
CA VAL A 113 1.69 -5.86 -4.99
C VAL A 113 1.08 -6.11 -3.63
N ILE A 114 1.20 -5.14 -2.74
CA ILE A 114 0.44 -5.07 -1.50
C ILE A 114 -0.72 -4.11 -1.67
N THR A 115 -1.89 -4.49 -1.17
CA THR A 115 -2.97 -3.55 -0.89
C THR A 115 -3.32 -3.58 0.58
N GLN A 116 -3.57 -2.40 1.14
CA GLN A 116 -4.03 -2.26 2.52
C GLN A 116 -5.05 -1.14 2.63
N LYS A 117 -6.18 -1.41 3.30
CA LYS A 117 -7.21 -0.40 3.58
C LYS A 117 -7.01 0.16 4.99
N TRP A 118 -6.62 1.43 5.06
CA TRP A 118 -6.29 2.13 6.30
C TRP A 118 -7.35 3.19 6.60
N ILE A 119 -8.06 3.06 7.72
CA ILE A 119 -9.07 4.02 8.18
C ILE A 119 -8.41 5.02 9.13
N HIS A 120 -8.51 6.30 8.82
CA HIS A 120 -7.90 7.35 9.64
C HIS A 120 -8.81 7.79 10.78
N ASP A 121 -8.21 8.07 11.93
CA ASP A 121 -8.87 8.81 13.00
C ASP A 121 -8.75 10.31 12.71
N LEU A 122 -9.73 10.84 11.98
CA LEU A 122 -9.77 12.26 11.62
C LEU A 122 -9.90 13.18 12.84
N GLN A 123 -10.42 12.70 13.98
CA GLN A 123 -10.50 13.49 15.20
C GLN A 123 -9.13 13.64 15.85
N VAL A 124 -8.33 12.58 15.88
CA VAL A 124 -6.94 12.66 16.35
C VAL A 124 -6.14 13.60 15.44
N ILE A 125 -6.28 13.47 14.12
CA ILE A 125 -5.58 14.33 13.15
C ILE A 125 -5.93 15.82 13.35
N ASP A 126 -7.18 16.14 13.67
CA ASP A 126 -7.64 17.52 13.87
C ASP A 126 -7.20 18.11 15.23
N LYS A 127 -7.18 17.29 16.28
CA LYS A 127 -6.88 17.74 17.65
C LYS A 127 -5.38 17.79 17.97
N GLU A 128 -4.60 16.91 17.35
CA GLU A 128 -3.16 16.82 17.63
C GLU A 128 -2.39 18.01 17.08
N LYS A 129 -1.31 18.38 17.78
CA LYS A 129 -0.42 19.46 17.31
C LYS A 129 0.39 18.96 16.12
N ASP A 130 0.64 19.85 15.15
CA ASP A 130 1.46 19.53 13.98
C ASP A 130 2.81 18.90 14.38
N LYS A 131 3.49 19.45 15.39
CA LYS A 131 4.76 18.89 15.89
C LYS A 131 4.65 17.43 16.35
N THR A 132 3.52 17.03 16.93
CA THR A 132 3.27 15.64 17.33
C THR A 132 3.11 14.77 16.09
N LEU A 133 2.25 15.19 15.15
CA LEU A 133 2.01 14.49 13.88
C LEU A 133 3.30 14.34 13.06
N GLU A 134 4.09 15.40 12.95
CA GLU A 134 5.38 15.43 12.27
C GLU A 134 6.38 14.49 12.94
N SER A 135 6.34 14.35 14.27
CA SER A 135 7.16 13.38 15.00
C SER A 135 6.72 11.93 14.73
N TRP A 136 5.44 11.67 14.51
CA TRP A 136 4.92 10.34 14.15
C TRP A 136 5.21 9.99 12.69
N VAL A 137 5.17 10.95 11.77
CA VAL A 137 5.48 10.72 10.35
C VAL A 137 6.99 10.73 10.09
N GLY A 138 7.72 11.67 10.67
CA GLY A 138 9.15 11.91 10.41
C GLY A 138 9.44 12.96 9.33
N ARG A 139 8.43 13.73 8.91
CA ARG A 139 8.54 14.84 7.95
C ARG A 139 7.69 16.02 8.41
N SER A 140 8.00 17.23 7.96
CA SER A 140 7.15 18.40 8.18
C SER A 140 5.84 18.30 7.39
N ARG A 141 4.74 18.77 7.97
CA ARG A 141 3.42 18.72 7.34
C ARG A 141 3.27 19.71 6.18
N PRO A 142 3.77 20.97 6.26
CA PRO A 142 3.55 21.95 5.19
C PRO A 142 4.24 21.60 3.86
N ASP A 143 5.48 21.13 3.90
CA ASP A 143 6.33 20.98 2.70
C ASP A 143 6.98 19.60 2.57
N SER A 144 6.71 18.66 3.48
CA SER A 144 7.28 17.31 3.46
C SER A 144 8.81 17.32 3.51
N THR A 145 9.42 18.28 4.20
CA THR A 145 10.85 18.24 4.49
C THR A 145 11.14 17.14 5.52
N GLU A 146 12.09 16.25 5.22
CA GLU A 146 12.49 15.20 6.17
C GLU A 146 13.09 15.81 7.44
N LEU A 147 12.65 15.35 8.61
CA LEU A 147 13.19 15.85 9.87
C LEU A 147 14.64 15.39 10.07
N SER A 148 15.50 16.32 10.47
CA SER A 148 16.91 16.05 10.78
C SER A 148 17.08 15.17 12.03
N ARG A 149 16.13 15.26 12.98
CA ARG A 149 16.03 14.40 14.17
C ARG A 149 14.64 13.78 14.22
N LYS A 150 14.52 12.55 13.75
CA LYS A 150 13.27 11.77 13.81
C LYS A 150 13.20 10.95 15.08
N SER A 151 11.98 10.66 15.55
CA SER A 151 11.79 9.57 16.51
C SER A 151 12.15 8.24 15.86
N ILE A 152 12.67 7.28 16.64
CA ILE A 152 12.92 5.91 16.16
C ILE A 152 11.62 5.17 15.79
N THR A 153 10.49 5.65 16.31
CA THR A 153 9.14 5.15 16.06
C THR A 153 8.42 5.89 14.93
N SER A 154 9.04 6.93 14.32
CA SER A 154 8.39 7.67 13.23
C SER A 154 8.28 6.80 11.97
N HIS A 155 7.24 7.01 11.17
CA HIS A 155 6.99 6.23 9.96
C HIS A 155 8.21 6.15 9.05
N VAL A 156 8.82 7.29 8.72
CA VAL A 156 10.06 7.33 7.91
C VAL A 156 11.17 6.48 8.53
N ALA A 157 11.40 6.57 9.85
CA ALA A 157 12.45 5.80 10.51
C ALA A 157 12.15 4.29 10.54
N ARG A 158 10.88 3.90 10.59
CA ARG A 158 10.48 2.48 10.45
C ARG A 158 10.78 1.99 9.03
N MET A 159 10.46 2.78 8.00
CA MET A 159 10.67 2.42 6.60
C MET A 159 12.15 2.39 6.17
N THR A 160 13.02 3.22 6.77
CA THR A 160 14.46 3.28 6.45
C THR A 160 15.35 2.48 7.39
N GLY A 161 14.79 1.91 8.47
CA GLY A 161 15.56 1.13 9.46
C GLY A 161 16.30 1.96 10.50
N GLY A 162 16.02 3.26 10.63
CA GLY A 162 16.69 4.13 11.61
C GLY A 162 16.33 5.61 11.43
N ASN A 163 16.76 6.45 12.37
CA ASN A 163 16.23 7.81 12.53
C ASN A 163 17.18 8.94 12.08
N SER A 164 18.32 8.59 11.48
CA SER A 164 19.26 9.55 10.89
C SER A 164 18.63 10.27 9.70
N TRP A 165 19.06 11.50 9.43
CA TRP A 165 18.68 12.25 8.23
C TRP A 165 19.16 11.53 6.97
N GLN A 166 18.28 11.38 5.97
CA GLN A 166 18.58 10.71 4.70
C GLN A 166 19.22 9.33 4.87
N GLN A 167 18.71 8.55 5.82
CA GLN A 167 19.17 7.19 6.01
C GLN A 167 18.92 6.33 4.76
N ALA A 168 19.91 5.53 4.38
CA ALA A 168 19.79 4.60 3.26
C ALA A 168 18.63 3.63 3.47
N LYS A 169 17.83 3.44 2.41
CA LYS A 169 16.71 2.51 2.40
C LYS A 169 17.25 1.10 2.15
N PRO A 170 16.98 0.12 3.02
CA PRO A 170 17.43 -1.25 2.80
C PRO A 170 16.64 -1.93 1.67
N VAL A 171 15.41 -1.49 1.45
CA VAL A 171 14.52 -1.94 0.38
C VAL A 171 13.68 -0.76 -0.10
N GLU A 172 13.25 -0.81 -1.35
CA GLU A 172 12.41 0.22 -1.97
C GLU A 172 11.14 -0.40 -2.57
N ILE A 173 10.08 0.39 -2.63
CA ILE A 173 8.81 0.04 -3.26
C ILE A 173 8.30 1.25 -4.04
N VAL A 174 7.45 1.02 -5.05
CA VAL A 174 6.75 2.10 -5.74
C VAL A 174 5.33 2.18 -5.22
N ARG A 175 5.01 3.26 -4.51
CA ARG A 175 3.66 3.45 -3.95
C ARG A 175 2.74 4.09 -4.96
N GLN A 176 1.50 3.61 -5.00
CA GLN A 176 0.39 4.15 -5.79
C GLN A 176 -0.83 4.39 -4.90
N SER A 177 -0.60 4.64 -3.62
CA SER A 177 -1.63 4.89 -2.61
C SER A 177 -2.43 6.15 -2.94
N MET A 178 -3.72 6.14 -2.60
CA MET A 178 -4.56 7.32 -2.69
C MET A 178 -5.60 7.36 -1.57
N PRO A 179 -5.99 8.56 -1.12
CA PRO A 179 -7.14 8.77 -0.26
C PRO A 179 -8.42 8.13 -0.80
N PHE A 180 -9.26 7.63 0.09
CA PHE A 180 -10.62 7.17 -0.23
C PHE A 180 -11.59 7.53 0.90
N GLY A 181 -12.88 7.41 0.63
CA GLY A 181 -13.93 7.43 1.64
C GLY A 181 -14.95 8.54 1.49
N SER A 182 -15.77 8.69 2.52
CA SER A 182 -16.85 9.70 2.59
C SER A 182 -17.02 10.19 4.02
N LEU A 183 -17.56 11.40 4.20
CA LEU A 183 -17.78 11.96 5.54
C LEU A 183 -18.87 11.24 6.34
N SER A 184 -19.77 10.52 5.67
CA SER A 184 -20.83 9.73 6.31
C SER A 184 -20.41 8.30 6.66
N SER A 185 -19.16 7.92 6.37
CA SER A 185 -18.63 6.58 6.58
C SER A 185 -17.13 6.66 6.90
N GLU A 186 -16.41 5.57 6.64
CA GLU A 186 -14.96 5.50 6.77
C GLU A 186 -14.26 6.34 5.69
N ALA A 187 -13.13 6.93 6.08
CA ALA A 187 -12.21 7.60 5.17
C ALA A 187 -10.77 7.37 5.62
N GLY A 188 -9.86 7.33 4.67
CA GLY A 188 -8.43 7.15 4.95
C GLY A 188 -7.64 6.90 3.67
N LEU A 189 -6.68 5.98 3.74
CA LEU A 189 -5.75 5.70 2.66
C LEU A 189 -5.94 4.27 2.14
N PHE A 190 -6.13 4.14 0.83
CA PHE A 190 -6.01 2.83 0.18
C PHE A 190 -4.56 2.70 -0.27
N PHE A 191 -3.77 2.03 0.56
CA PHE A 191 -2.34 1.84 0.32
C PHE A 191 -2.14 0.79 -0.78
N ILE A 192 -1.35 1.15 -1.79
CA ILE A 192 -0.91 0.24 -2.85
C ILE A 192 0.59 0.39 -3.00
N GLY A 193 1.34 -0.72 -2.91
CA GLY A 193 2.78 -0.74 -3.12
C GLY A 193 3.17 -1.83 -4.12
N TYR A 194 4.05 -1.49 -5.06
CA TYR A 194 4.61 -2.40 -6.06
C TYR A 194 6.09 -2.66 -5.78
N ALA A 195 6.54 -3.90 -5.95
CA ALA A 195 7.92 -4.31 -5.77
C ALA A 195 8.26 -5.53 -6.63
N ALA A 196 9.53 -5.65 -7.01
CA ALA A 196 10.03 -6.83 -7.72
C ALA A 196 10.07 -8.10 -6.86
N SER A 197 10.05 -7.97 -5.52
CA SER A 197 9.99 -9.09 -4.56
C SER A 197 9.06 -8.76 -3.39
N PRO A 198 8.30 -9.74 -2.86
CA PRO A 198 7.46 -9.54 -1.67
C PRO A 198 8.29 -9.23 -0.41
N MET A 199 9.58 -9.59 -0.37
CA MET A 199 10.46 -9.33 0.77
C MET A 199 10.62 -7.84 1.09
N ASN A 200 10.46 -6.97 0.09
CA ASN A 200 10.51 -5.52 0.27
C ASN A 200 9.39 -5.04 1.21
N PHE A 201 8.22 -5.69 1.18
CA PHE A 201 7.11 -5.37 2.07
C PHE A 201 7.33 -5.95 3.47
N GLU A 202 7.82 -7.17 3.57
CA GLU A 202 8.04 -7.87 4.86
C GLU A 202 8.91 -7.04 5.82
N PHE A 203 10.03 -6.51 5.33
CA PHE A 203 10.88 -5.61 6.12
C PHE A 203 10.11 -4.43 6.70
N MET A 204 9.30 -3.76 5.86
CA MET A 204 8.56 -2.57 6.25
C MET A 204 7.44 -2.90 7.24
N LEU A 205 6.59 -3.90 6.92
CA LEU A 205 5.42 -4.25 7.72
C LEU A 205 5.79 -4.82 9.10
N ASP A 206 6.83 -5.66 9.17
CA ASP A 206 7.29 -6.21 10.45
C ASP A 206 7.80 -5.09 11.37
N ARG A 207 8.51 -4.10 10.81
CA ARG A 207 8.95 -2.94 11.57
C ARG A 207 7.79 -2.05 12.01
N MET A 208 6.68 -2.03 11.27
CA MET A 208 5.50 -1.27 11.67
C MET A 208 4.83 -1.83 12.92
N VAL A 209 4.70 -3.16 13.00
CA VAL A 209 4.07 -3.82 14.16
C VAL A 209 5.06 -4.12 15.30
N GLY A 210 6.33 -3.76 15.15
CA GLY A 210 7.37 -4.06 16.16
C GLY A 210 7.76 -5.53 16.22
N ALA A 211 7.61 -6.30 15.15
CA ALA A 211 7.98 -7.73 15.06
C ALA A 211 9.48 -7.95 14.76
N ARG A 212 10.34 -7.02 15.18
CA ARG A 212 11.80 -7.06 15.03
C ARG A 212 12.46 -6.80 16.38
N ASP A 213 13.77 -6.98 16.45
CA ASP A 213 14.54 -6.98 17.70
C ASP A 213 14.35 -5.72 18.57
N ASP A 214 14.04 -4.57 17.97
CA ASP A 214 13.84 -3.30 18.68
C ASP A 214 12.45 -3.14 19.34
N SER A 215 11.49 -4.02 19.02
CA SER A 215 10.10 -4.00 19.51
C SER A 215 9.34 -2.68 19.31
N ASN A 216 9.89 -1.74 18.54
CA ASN A 216 9.30 -0.42 18.35
C ASN A 216 8.20 -0.50 17.29
N CYS A 217 6.99 -0.05 17.64
CA CYS A 217 5.89 0.09 16.70
C CYS A 217 5.98 1.43 15.95
N ASP A 218 5.36 1.48 14.78
CA ASP A 218 5.20 2.70 13.99
C ASP A 218 4.11 3.59 14.57
N ASP A 219 4.46 4.81 14.95
CA ASP A 219 3.51 5.77 15.50
C ASP A 219 2.46 6.23 14.48
N ILE A 220 2.64 6.00 13.17
CA ILE A 220 1.59 6.25 12.16
C ILE A 220 0.31 5.47 12.47
N MET A 221 0.43 4.31 13.12
CA MET A 221 -0.72 3.47 13.49
C MET A 221 -1.58 4.10 14.60
N ARG A 222 -1.11 5.18 15.24
CA ARG A 222 -1.93 6.00 16.14
C ARG A 222 -2.95 6.86 15.40
N LEU A 223 -2.67 7.18 14.13
CA LEU A 223 -3.53 7.99 13.26
C LEU A 223 -4.46 7.14 12.42
N SER A 224 -4.17 5.85 12.28
CA SER A 224 -4.75 5.03 11.23
C SER A 224 -4.76 3.56 11.59
N LYS A 225 -5.90 2.91 11.36
CA LYS A 225 -6.10 1.48 11.59
C LYS A 225 -6.20 0.72 10.27
N ASN A 226 -5.40 -0.33 10.11
CA ASN A 226 -5.56 -1.24 8.99
C ASN A 226 -6.75 -2.17 9.26
N ILE A 227 -7.65 -2.29 8.28
CA ILE A 227 -8.81 -3.18 8.38
C ILE A 227 -8.77 -4.32 7.35
N LYS A 228 -7.95 -4.20 6.32
CA LYS A 228 -7.76 -5.20 5.26
C LYS A 228 -6.33 -5.14 4.72
N GLY A 229 -5.79 -6.30 4.36
CA GLY A 229 -4.45 -6.49 3.84
C GLY A 229 -4.36 -7.75 2.98
N THR A 230 -3.80 -7.61 1.79
CA THR A 230 -3.62 -8.72 0.84
C THR A 230 -2.38 -8.47 -0.02
N TYR A 231 -1.66 -9.55 -0.36
CA TYR A 231 -0.65 -9.55 -1.41
C TYR A 231 -1.21 -10.14 -2.70
N TRP A 232 -0.75 -9.58 -3.81
CA TRP A 232 -1.14 -9.96 -5.17
C TRP A 232 0.12 -10.14 -6.00
N TYR A 233 0.04 -11.02 -6.99
CA TYR A 233 1.00 -11.08 -8.07
C TYR A 233 0.36 -10.56 -9.37
N PHE A 234 0.98 -9.55 -9.96
CA PHE A 234 0.63 -9.02 -11.28
C PHE A 234 1.58 -9.68 -12.28
N PRO A 235 1.16 -10.72 -13.03
CA PRO A 235 2.03 -11.37 -14.00
C PRO A 235 2.41 -10.42 -15.12
N GLY A 236 3.58 -10.66 -15.72
CA GLY A 236 4.00 -9.96 -16.94
C GLY A 236 3.02 -10.20 -18.09
N ALA A 237 3.00 -9.31 -19.08
CA ALA A 237 2.00 -9.36 -20.16
C ALA A 237 1.97 -10.71 -20.90
N ASP A 238 3.14 -11.32 -21.13
CA ASP A 238 3.22 -12.61 -21.83
C ASP A 238 2.83 -13.79 -20.95
N GLU A 239 2.99 -13.69 -19.64
CA GLU A 239 2.47 -14.67 -18.69
C GLU A 239 0.95 -14.55 -18.57
N LEU A 240 0.42 -13.34 -18.46
CA LEU A 240 -1.03 -13.09 -18.38
C LEU A 240 -1.79 -13.64 -19.60
N LYS A 241 -1.23 -13.49 -20.81
CA LYS A 241 -1.82 -14.02 -22.05
C LYS A 241 -2.00 -15.54 -22.05
N LYS A 242 -1.27 -16.29 -21.23
CA LYS A 242 -1.40 -17.76 -21.15
C LYS A 242 -2.69 -18.19 -20.45
N PHE A 243 -3.35 -17.27 -19.73
CA PHE A 243 -4.62 -17.51 -19.07
C PHE A 243 -5.82 -16.97 -19.88
N ALA A 244 -5.58 -16.40 -21.06
CA ALA A 244 -6.61 -15.83 -21.94
C ALA A 244 -7.22 -16.88 -22.88
#